data_AF-D3VLS4-F1
#
_entry.id   AF-D3VLS4-F1
#
_cell.length_a   1.000
_cell.length_b   1.000
_cell.length_c   1.000
_cell.angle_alpha   90.00
_cell.angle_beta   90.00
_cell.angle_gamma   90.00
#
_symmetry.space_group_name_H-M   'P 1'
#
loop_
_entity.id
_entity.type
_entity.pdbx_description
1 polymer ?
#
loop_
_entity_poly.entity_id
_entity_poly.type
_entity_poly.pdbx_seq_one_letter_code
_entity_poly.pdbx_strand_id
1 'polypeptide(L)'
;MNHATASPMSRVPIFVRAMQRGALSVYTKDKNNAYSLSAAGKAFVSQLHKKTFDPDLPFRINDWLNRGDYDAMSRYIRTVFGRQIRFQRNLGN
;
A
#
# COMPACT_ATOMS: atom_id res chain seq x y z
N MET A 1 -0.10 5.48 17.92
CA MET A 1 0.92 4.41 17.72
C MET A 1 1.49 4.55 16.32
N ASN A 2 2.82 4.69 16.19
CA ASN A 2 3.51 4.71 14.89
C ASN A 2 3.69 3.27 14.40
N HIS A 3 2.82 2.81 13.51
CA HIS A 3 2.98 1.52 12.86
C HIS A 3 4.05 1.65 11.76
N ALA A 4 5.31 1.36 12.11
CA ALA A 4 6.39 1.34 11.13
C ALA A 4 6.24 0.10 10.21
N THR A 5 5.48 0.25 9.13
CA THR A 5 5.47 -0.69 8.01
C THR A 5 6.84 -0.58 7.30
N ALA A 6 7.74 -1.52 7.60
CA ALA A 6 9.11 -1.63 7.07
C ALA A 6 10.16 -0.65 7.63
N SER A 7 11.44 -0.97 7.39
CA SER A 7 12.56 -0.13 7.81
C SER A 7 12.62 1.16 6.98
N PRO A 8 13.19 2.26 7.50
CA PRO A 8 13.39 3.50 6.73
C PRO A 8 14.08 3.26 5.38
N MET A 9 15.04 2.34 5.34
CA MET A 9 15.77 1.94 4.12
C MET A 9 14.87 1.28 3.07
N SER A 10 13.82 0.57 3.49
CA SER A 10 12.83 -0.02 2.58
C SER A 10 11.80 1.01 2.09
N ARG A 11 11.53 2.05 2.89
CA ARG A 11 10.51 3.07 2.60
C ARG A 11 10.97 4.08 1.56
N VAL A 12 12.25 4.45 1.56
CA VAL A 12 12.82 5.40 0.59
C VAL A 12 12.65 4.92 -0.86
N PRO A 13 13.02 3.67 -1.24
CA PRO A 13 12.79 3.16 -2.59
C PRO A 13 11.32 3.15 -3.02
N ILE A 14 10.40 2.86 -2.09
CA ILE A 14 8.96 2.89 -2.38
C ILE A 14 8.51 4.30 -2.73
N PHE A 15 8.93 5.29 -1.93
CA PHE A 15 8.63 6.70 -2.17
C PHE A 15 9.23 7.20 -3.48
N VAL A 16 10.51 6.92 -3.74
CA VAL A 16 11.19 7.31 -4.98
C VAL A 16 10.46 6.74 -6.20
N ARG A 17 10.08 5.46 -6.17
CA ARG A 17 9.32 4.84 -7.27
C ARG A 17 7.92 5.43 -7.43
N ALA A 18 7.24 5.76 -6.33
CA ALA A 18 5.94 6.43 -6.39
C ALA A 18 6.06 7.84 -7.02
N MET A 19 7.13 8.57 -6.71
CA MET A 19 7.43 9.85 -7.36
C MET A 19 7.73 9.69 -8.85
N GLN A 20 8.60 8.74 -9.22
CA GLN A 20 8.95 8.46 -10.62
C GLN A 20 7.74 8.05 -11.47
N ARG A 21 6.75 7.39 -10.86
CA ARG A 21 5.47 7.03 -11.50
C ARG A 21 4.45 8.18 -11.54
N GLY A 22 4.82 9.37 -11.06
CA GLY A 22 3.94 10.53 -11.02
C GLY A 22 2.80 10.40 -10.00
N ALA A 23 2.87 9.47 -9.04
CA ALA A 23 1.82 9.29 -8.03
C ALA A 23 1.90 10.32 -6.89
N LEU A 24 3.04 10.99 -6.74
CA LEU A 24 3.28 12.00 -5.71
C LEU A 24 3.60 13.36 -6.34
N SER A 25 3.08 14.41 -5.74
CA SER A 25 3.48 15.80 -5.96
C SER A 25 4.39 16.24 -4.81
N VAL A 26 5.49 16.93 -5.16
CA VAL A 26 6.45 17.47 -4.19
C VAL A 26 6.28 18.98 -4.14
N TYR A 27 6.22 19.54 -2.94
CA TYR A 27 6.24 20.99 -2.74
C TYR A 27 7.14 21.33 -1.56
N THR A 28 7.89 22.43 -1.70
CA THR A 28 8.80 22.89 -0.66
C THR A 28 8.01 23.72 0.34
N LYS A 29 8.06 23.34 1.62
CA LYS A 29 7.50 24.12 2.72
C LYS A 29 8.58 24.28 3.80
N ASP A 30 8.92 25.53 4.11
CA ASP A 30 9.82 25.89 5.22
C ASP A 30 11.12 25.05 5.25
N LYS A 31 11.82 24.99 4.11
CA LYS A 31 13.09 24.25 3.88
C LYS A 31 12.98 22.72 3.85
N ASN A 32 11.78 22.15 4.02
CA ASN A 32 11.53 20.72 3.91
C ASN A 32 10.68 20.39 2.67
N ASN A 33 10.95 19.23 2.07
CA ASN A 33 10.08 18.67 1.05
C ASN A 33 8.85 18.05 1.71
N ALA A 34 7.67 18.55 1.35
CA ALA A 34 6.40 17.92 1.66
C ALA A 34 5.87 17.16 0.44
N TYR A 35 5.19 16.06 0.70
CA TYR A 35 4.67 15.16 -0.34
C TYR A 35 3.15 15.04 -0.20
N SER A 36 2.44 15.13 -1.32
CA SER A 36 1.01 14.86 -1.41
C SER A 36 0.73 13.93 -2.59
N LEU A 37 -0.46 13.32 -2.63
CA LEU A 37 -0.90 12.59 -3.82
C LEU A 37 -1.13 13.58 -4.97
N SER A 38 -0.53 13.28 -6.12
CA SER A 38 -0.85 13.97 -7.37
C SER A 38 -2.27 13.64 -7.83
N ALA A 39 -2.76 14.29 -8.88
CA ALA A 39 -4.04 13.91 -9.51
C ALA A 39 -4.04 12.43 -9.94
N ALA A 40 -2.96 11.96 -10.57
CA ALA A 40 -2.79 10.57 -10.96
C ALA A 40 -2.72 9.63 -9.75
N GLY A 41 -2.05 10.05 -8.68
CA GLY A 41 -1.99 9.29 -7.41
C GLY A 41 -3.37 9.15 -6.76
N LYS A 42 -4.16 10.22 -6.73
CA LYS A 42 -5.54 10.20 -6.22
C LYS A 42 -6.42 9.27 -7.07
N ALA A 43 -6.32 9.35 -8.39
CA ALA A 43 -7.04 8.48 -9.32
C ALA A 43 -6.64 7.01 -9.18
N PHE A 44 -5.36 6.72 -8.93
CA PHE A 44 -4.90 5.36 -8.65
C PHE A 44 -5.49 4.84 -7.32
N VAL A 45 -5.40 5.63 -6.25
CA VAL A 45 -5.91 5.23 -4.93
C VAL A 45 -7.43 5.04 -4.94
N SER A 46 -8.18 5.84 -5.70
CA SER A 46 -9.64 5.67 -5.83
C SER A 46 -10.04 4.36 -6.52
N GLN A 47 -9.14 3.76 -7.31
CA GLN A 47 -9.35 2.44 -7.94
C GLN A 47 -9.00 1.27 -7.02
N LEU A 48 -8.51 1.52 -5.80
CA LEU A 48 -8.24 0.48 -4.81
C LEU A 48 -9.46 0.25 -3.91
N HIS A 49 -9.79 -1.01 -3.67
CA HIS A 49 -10.85 -1.36 -2.76
C HIS A 49 -10.42 -1.06 -1.32
N LYS A 50 -11.18 -0.27 -0.56
CA LYS A 50 -10.82 0.18 0.81
C LYS A 50 -10.32 -0.92 1.77
N LYS A 51 -10.81 -2.16 1.64
CA LYS A 51 -10.39 -3.31 2.48
C LYS A 51 -9.09 -4.00 2.01
N THR A 52 -8.37 -3.46 1.03
CA THR A 52 -7.02 -3.93 0.67
C THR A 52 -5.93 -3.21 1.46
N PHE A 53 -6.27 -2.09 2.10
CA PHE A 53 -5.42 -1.48 3.11
C PHE A 53 -5.61 -2.25 4.43
N ASP A 54 -4.55 -2.92 4.87
CA ASP A 54 -4.50 -3.67 6.13
C ASP A 54 -3.34 -3.14 6.99
N PRO A 55 -3.64 -2.34 8.03
CA PRO A 55 -2.60 -1.81 8.92
C PRO A 55 -1.97 -2.89 9.82
N ASP A 56 -2.65 -4.03 10.01
CA ASP A 56 -2.19 -5.14 10.86
C ASP A 56 -1.35 -6.15 10.07
N LEU A 57 -1.24 -5.98 8.75
CA LEU A 57 -0.49 -6.88 7.87
C LEU A 57 0.95 -7.16 8.34
N PRO A 58 1.74 -6.19 8.84
CA PRO A 58 3.08 -6.49 9.34
C PRO A 58 3.08 -7.49 10.51
N PHE A 59 2.12 -7.35 11.43
CA PHE A 59 1.98 -8.26 12.56
C PHE A 59 1.55 -9.66 12.09
N ARG A 60 0.58 -9.73 11.17
CA ARG A 60 0.12 -11.00 10.57
C ARG A 60 1.26 -11.73 9.86
N ILE A 61 2.06 -11.02 9.06
CA ILE A 61 3.22 -11.60 8.37
C ILE A 61 4.22 -12.17 9.38
N ASN A 62 4.53 -11.41 10.45
CA ASN A 62 5.44 -11.87 11.49
C ASN A 62 4.90 -13.13 12.21
N ASP A 63 3.62 -13.14 12.59
CA ASP A 63 2.97 -14.29 13.23
C ASP A 63 2.98 -15.53 12.33
N TRP A 64 2.59 -15.39 11.06
CA TRP A 64 2.59 -16.51 10.10
C TRP A 64 4.01 -17.05 9.84
N LEU A 65 5.01 -16.18 9.74
CA LEU A 65 6.40 -16.61 9.57
C LEU A 65 6.89 -17.39 10.78
N ASN A 66 6.62 -16.91 12.00
CA ASN A 66 7.02 -17.59 13.23
C ASN A 66 6.33 -18.95 13.41
N ARG A 67 5.13 -19.12 12.88
CA ARG A 67 4.38 -20.39 12.92
C ARG A 67 4.62 -21.30 11.72
N GLY A 68 5.32 -20.83 10.69
CA GLY A 68 5.43 -21.55 9.41
C GLY A 68 4.09 -21.69 8.66
N ASP A 69 3.11 -20.81 8.91
CA ASP A 69 1.76 -20.88 8.35
C ASP A 69 1.69 -20.24 6.95
N TYR A 70 2.31 -20.88 5.96
CA TYR A 70 2.28 -20.44 4.56
C TYR A 70 0.88 -20.51 3.93
N ASP A 71 -0.01 -21.34 4.48
CA ASP A 71 -1.39 -21.45 4.04
C ASP A 71 -2.19 -20.20 4.40
N ALA A 72 -2.00 -19.63 5.58
CA ALA A 72 -2.62 -18.37 5.96
C ALA A 72 -2.16 -17.22 5.07
N MET A 73 -0.86 -17.15 4.76
CA MET A 73 -0.32 -16.17 3.80
C MET A 73 -0.99 -16.33 2.43
N SER A 74 -1.06 -17.56 1.92
CA SER A 74 -1.67 -17.86 0.62
C SER A 74 -3.17 -17.52 0.60
N ARG A 75 -3.91 -17.82 1.67
CA ARG A 75 -5.33 -17.44 1.83
C ARG A 75 -5.50 -15.92 1.87
N TYR A 76 -4.62 -15.21 2.56
CA TYR A 76 -4.65 -13.75 2.66
C TYR A 76 -4.44 -13.11 1.28
N ILE A 77 -3.41 -13.54 0.53
CA ILE A 77 -3.13 -13.06 -0.84
C ILE A 77 -4.37 -13.25 -1.73
N ARG A 78 -4.95 -14.45 -1.77
CA ARG A 78 -6.17 -14.72 -2.55
C ARG A 78 -7.34 -13.82 -2.13
N THR A 79 -7.48 -13.55 -0.84
CA THR A 79 -8.55 -12.70 -0.31
C THR A 79 -8.40 -11.25 -0.74
N VAL A 80 -7.21 -10.67 -0.58
CA VAL A 80 -6.94 -9.27 -0.93
C VAL A 80 -7.10 -9.05 -2.43
N PHE A 81 -6.43 -9.85 -3.26
CA PHE A 81 -6.50 -9.70 -4.71
C PHE A 81 -7.88 -10.08 -5.27
N GLY A 82 -8.54 -11.10 -4.71
CA GLY A 82 -9.91 -11.44 -5.08
C GLY A 82 -10.89 -10.29 -4.81
N ARG A 83 -10.73 -9.57 -3.69
CA ARG A 83 -11.53 -8.36 -3.40
C ARG A 83 -11.25 -7.24 -4.39
N GLN A 84 -9.96 -6.98 -4.67
CA GLN A 84 -9.56 -5.94 -5.61
C GLN A 84 -10.10 -6.19 -7.02
N ILE A 85 -9.99 -7.42 -7.53
CA ILE A 85 -10.49 -7.78 -8.87
C ILE A 85 -12.00 -7.59 -8.96
N ARG A 86 -12.76 -8.02 -7.96
CA ARG A 86 -14.22 -7.82 -7.94
C ARG A 86 -14.59 -6.34 -7.90
N PHE A 87 -13.87 -5.56 -7.11
CA PHE A 87 -14.09 -4.10 -7.05
C PHE A 87 -13.84 -3.45 -8.41
N GLN A 88 -12.73 -3.77 -9.07
CA GLN A 88 -12.40 -3.20 -10.38
C GLN A 88 -13.41 -3.59 -11.46
N ARG A 89 -13.90 -4.83 -11.45
CA ARG A 89 -14.97 -5.27 -12.38
C ARG A 89 -16.25 -4.45 -12.23
N ASN A 90 -16.59 -4.07 -10.99
CA ASN A 90 -17.77 -3.27 -10.71
C ASN A 90 -17.59 -1.76 -10.98
N LEU A 91 -16.35 -1.28 -11.21
CA LEU A 91 -16.09 0.10 -11.61
C LEU A 91 -16.19 0.31 -13.14
N GLY A 92 -16.02 -0.76 -13.91
CA GLY A 92 -16.09 -0.73 -15.38
C GLY A 92 -17.46 -1.11 -15.97
N ASN A 93 -18.42 -1.48 -15.11
CA ASN A 93 -19.84 -1.63 -15.43
C ASN A 93 -20.60 -0.40 -14.93
#